data_AF-A0A0H3K5R0-F1
#
_entry.id   AF-A0A0H3K5R0-F1
#
_cell.length_a   1.000
_cell.length_b   1.000
_cell.length_c   1.000
_cell.angle_alpha   90.00
_cell.angle_beta   90.00
_cell.angle_gamma   90.00
#
_symmetry.space_group_name_H-M   'P 1'
#
loop_
_entity.id
_entity.type
_entity.pdbx_description
1 polymer ?
#
loop_
_entity_poly.entity_id
_entity_poly.type
_entity_poly.pdbx_seq_one_letter_code
_entity_poly.pdbx_strand_id
1 'polypeptide(L)'
;MVHFVIAMVIISFLFEVIGLISKRQSLLNAGWWNLVVAAIAIFFAILFGQFEIGLAQPSQAAQPTINRHLAVGWLLLLLLPNLALWQGIERSRDRTRISKGVLAFKAIVVVLVCYQFLLGTTMYWVYGIHVEPVATASRAELPDAGAGRPNLTGEVR
;
A
#
# COMPACT_ATOMS: atom_id res chain seq x y z
N MET A 1 0.20 -3.58 6.56
CA MET A 1 0.80 -4.69 5.78
C MET A 1 1.28 -4.27 4.36
N VAL A 2 0.55 -3.39 3.66
CA VAL A 2 0.87 -2.91 2.28
C VAL A 2 2.28 -2.31 2.08
N HIS A 3 2.80 -1.59 3.09
CA HIS A 3 4.14 -0.97 3.07
C HIS A 3 5.27 -1.99 2.85
N PHE A 4 5.08 -3.22 3.33
CA PHE A 4 6.04 -4.31 3.15
C PHE A 4 6.15 -4.71 1.67
N VAL A 5 5.02 -4.84 0.98
CA VAL A 5 4.97 -5.20 -0.46
C VAL A 5 5.64 -4.10 -1.30
N ILE A 6 5.39 -2.83 -0.96
CA ILE A 6 6.02 -1.68 -1.61
C ILE A 6 7.55 -1.76 -1.50
N ALA A 7 8.07 -1.96 -0.29
CA ALA A 7 9.51 -2.09 -0.06
C ALA A 7 10.11 -3.27 -0.85
N MET A 8 9.43 -4.41 -0.85
CA MET A 8 9.86 -5.60 -1.59
C MET A 8 9.97 -5.34 -3.10
N VAL A 9 8.99 -4.69 -3.73
CA VAL A 9 9.05 -4.38 -5.18
C VAL A 9 10.19 -3.41 -5.51
N ILE A 10 10.39 -2.37 -4.70
CA ILE A 10 11.47 -1.39 -4.91
C ILE A 10 12.84 -2.04 -4.75
N ILE A 11 13.05 -2.82 -3.69
CA ILE A 11 14.31 -3.53 -3.44
C ILE A 11 14.56 -4.58 -4.53
N SER A 12 13.53 -5.25 -5.03
CA SER A 12 13.64 -6.21 -6.15
C SER A 12 14.22 -5.54 -7.39
N PHE A 13 13.65 -4.39 -7.77
CA PHE A 13 14.12 -3.62 -8.91
C PHE A 13 15.54 -3.10 -8.70
N LEU A 14 15.85 -2.58 -7.50
CA LEU A 14 17.18 -2.07 -7.18
C LEU A 14 18.25 -3.17 -7.25
N PHE A 15 17.99 -4.35 -6.68
CA PHE A 15 18.91 -5.49 -6.74
C PHE A 15 19.15 -5.98 -8.16
N GLU A 16 18.15 -5.91 -9.04
CA GLU A 16 18.34 -6.26 -10.44
C GLU A 16 19.15 -5.23 -11.20
N VAL A 17 18.88 -3.93 -11.01
CA VAL A 17 19.66 -2.85 -11.63
C VAL A 17 21.13 -2.94 -11.20
N ILE A 18 21.38 -3.06 -9.89
CA ILE A 18 22.75 -3.19 -9.35
C ILE A 18 23.38 -4.51 -9.82
N GLY A 19 22.62 -5.61 -9.85
CA GLY A 19 23.07 -6.92 -10.31
C GLY A 19 23.47 -6.93 -11.79
N LEU A 20 22.75 -6.20 -12.63
CA LEU A 20 23.06 -6.02 -14.06
C LEU A 20 24.34 -5.20 -14.25
N ILE A 21 24.49 -4.08 -13.55
CA ILE A 21 25.67 -3.21 -13.63
C ILE A 21 26.91 -3.93 -13.08
N SER A 22 26.76 -4.61 -11.94
CA SER A 22 27.85 -5.29 -11.24
C SER A 22 28.15 -6.69 -11.79
N LYS A 23 27.35 -7.17 -12.76
CA LYS A 23 27.39 -8.54 -13.30
C LYS A 23 27.35 -9.63 -12.23
N ARG A 24 26.70 -9.36 -11.08
CA ARG A 24 26.61 -10.28 -9.94
C ARG A 24 25.32 -11.09 -9.98
N GLN A 25 25.44 -12.38 -10.27
CA GLN A 25 24.31 -13.31 -10.35
C GLN A 25 23.55 -13.45 -9.03
N SER A 26 24.22 -13.31 -7.89
CA SER A 26 23.58 -13.35 -6.58
C SER A 26 22.54 -12.24 -6.37
N LEU A 27 22.80 -11.03 -6.89
CA LEU A 27 21.87 -9.90 -6.81
C LEU A 27 20.67 -10.09 -7.74
N LEU A 28 20.89 -10.65 -8.93
CA LEU A 28 19.81 -11.00 -9.85
C LEU A 28 18.90 -12.09 -9.25
N ASN A 29 19.47 -13.08 -8.55
CA ASN A 29 18.70 -14.08 -7.82
C ASN A 29 17.88 -13.46 -6.69
N ALA A 30 18.49 -12.57 -5.89
CA ALA A 30 17.82 -11.90 -4.78
C ALA A 30 16.65 -11.03 -5.29
N GLY A 31 16.87 -10.26 -6.36
CA GLY A 31 15.83 -9.44 -6.98
C GLY A 31 14.67 -10.27 -7.51
N TRP A 32 14.94 -11.40 -8.15
CA TRP A 32 13.92 -12.34 -8.63
C TRP A 32 13.08 -12.93 -7.48
N TRP A 33 13.72 -13.47 -6.45
CA TRP A 33 13.00 -14.04 -5.30
C TRP A 33 12.16 -12.99 -4.59
N ASN A 34 12.66 -11.76 -4.53
CA ASN A 34 11.93 -10.64 -3.97
C ASN A 34 10.67 -10.30 -4.80
N LEU A 35 10.75 -10.37 -6.14
CA LEU A 35 9.57 -10.20 -7.00
C LEU A 35 8.53 -11.30 -6.77
N VAL A 36 8.96 -12.57 -6.63
CA VAL A 36 8.06 -13.69 -6.36
C VAL A 36 7.35 -13.53 -5.01
N VAL A 37 8.09 -13.15 -3.97
CA VAL A 37 7.52 -12.87 -2.64
C VAL A 37 6.55 -11.69 -2.71
N ALA A 38 6.89 -10.62 -3.42
CA ALA A 38 5.99 -9.48 -3.62
C ALA A 38 4.69 -9.88 -4.35
N ALA A 39 4.79 -10.74 -5.36
CA ALA A 39 3.64 -11.26 -6.09
C ALA A 39 2.72 -12.12 -5.22
N ILE A 40 3.24 -12.82 -4.20
CA ILE A 40 2.41 -13.54 -3.22
C ILE A 40 1.83 -12.56 -2.19
N ALA A 41 2.66 -11.64 -1.69
CA ALA A 41 2.29 -10.73 -0.63
C ALA A 41 1.20 -9.73 -1.04
N ILE A 42 1.10 -9.37 -2.33
CA ILE A 42 0.03 -8.48 -2.82
C ILE A 42 -1.38 -9.09 -2.64
N PHE A 43 -1.53 -10.42 -2.71
CA PHE A 43 -2.82 -11.07 -2.44
C PHE A 43 -3.27 -10.82 -1.00
N PHE A 44 -2.37 -11.03 -0.04
CA PHE A 44 -2.64 -10.74 1.37
C PHE A 44 -2.88 -9.25 1.61
N ALA A 45 -2.08 -8.40 0.98
CA ALA A 45 -2.21 -6.95 1.12
C ALA A 45 -3.59 -6.44 0.68
N ILE A 46 -4.13 -6.97 -0.42
CA ILE A 46 -5.48 -6.63 -0.88
C ILE A 46 -6.54 -7.20 0.07
N LEU A 47 -6.40 -8.46 0.49
CA LEU A 47 -7.34 -9.10 1.41
C LEU A 47 -7.49 -8.27 2.70
N PHE A 48 -6.38 -7.95 3.37
CA PHE A 48 -6.39 -7.12 4.58
C PHE A 48 -6.86 -5.69 4.31
N GLY A 49 -6.51 -5.11 3.15
CA GLY A 49 -6.98 -3.78 2.78
C GLY A 49 -8.50 -3.69 2.63
N GLN A 50 -9.16 -4.73 2.10
CA GLN A 50 -10.62 -4.78 2.04
C GLN A 50 -11.25 -4.84 3.44
N PHE A 51 -10.67 -5.63 4.35
CA PHE A 51 -11.13 -5.71 5.73
C PHE A 51 -11.02 -4.35 6.45
N GLU A 52 -9.92 -3.62 6.25
CA GLU A 52 -9.73 -2.29 6.85
C GLU A 52 -10.77 -1.28 6.36
N ILE A 53 -11.08 -1.25 5.06
CA ILE A 53 -12.10 -0.35 4.49
C ILE A 53 -13.50 -0.69 5.03
N GLY A 54 -13.82 -1.98 5.16
CA GLY A 54 -15.11 -2.43 5.70
C GLY A 54 -15.33 -2.03 7.16
N LEU A 55 -14.26 -1.98 7.96
CA LEU A 55 -14.34 -1.59 9.37
C LEU A 55 -14.34 -0.06 9.56
N ALA A 56 -13.63 0.69 8.72
CA ALA A 56 -13.39 2.11 8.94
C ALA A 56 -14.53 3.05 8.47
N GLN A 57 -15.54 2.55 7.74
CA GLN A 57 -16.71 3.33 7.27
C GLN A 57 -16.34 4.74 6.74
N PRO A 58 -15.51 4.81 5.68
CA PRO A 58 -14.86 6.05 5.27
C PRO A 58 -15.85 7.15 4.83
N SER A 59 -15.48 8.41 5.09
CA SER A 59 -16.27 9.58 4.72
C SER A 59 -16.40 9.75 3.20
N GLN A 60 -17.49 10.38 2.74
CA GLN A 60 -17.74 10.61 1.30
C GLN A 60 -16.61 11.41 0.61
N ALA A 61 -15.91 12.27 1.33
CA ALA A 61 -14.78 13.05 0.81
C ALA A 61 -13.53 12.19 0.52
N ALA A 62 -13.38 11.05 1.22
CA ALA A 62 -12.27 10.11 1.01
C ALA A 62 -12.53 9.12 -0.13
N GLN A 63 -13.80 8.90 -0.48
CA GLN A 63 -14.24 7.94 -1.51
C GLN A 63 -13.50 8.03 -2.85
N PRO A 64 -13.26 9.20 -3.47
CA PRO A 64 -12.53 9.26 -4.73
C PRO A 64 -11.08 8.77 -4.60
N THR A 65 -10.42 9.04 -3.46
CA THR A 65 -9.05 8.59 -3.20
C THR A 65 -9.01 7.09 -2.93
N ILE A 66 -9.97 6.57 -2.16
CA ILE A 66 -10.14 5.13 -1.92
C ILE A 66 -10.39 4.39 -3.24
N ASN A 67 -11.28 4.89 -4.09
CA ASN A 67 -11.59 4.25 -5.36
C ASN A 67 -10.36 4.17 -6.27
N ARG A 68 -9.54 5.23 -6.34
CA ARG A 68 -8.26 5.21 -7.08
C ARG A 68 -7.28 4.23 -6.46
N HIS A 69 -7.16 4.20 -5.13
CA HIS A 69 -6.28 3.26 -4.43
C HIS A 69 -6.69 1.80 -4.68
N LEU A 70 -7.98 1.50 -4.65
CA LEU A 70 -8.51 0.18 -4.97
C LEU A 70 -8.25 -0.18 -6.42
N ALA A 71 -8.54 0.72 -7.36
CA ALA A 71 -8.32 0.48 -8.79
C ALA A 71 -6.84 0.18 -9.09
N VAL A 72 -5.91 0.96 -8.54
CA VAL A 72 -4.47 0.72 -8.70
C VAL A 72 -4.04 -0.57 -7.98
N GLY A 73 -4.62 -0.88 -6.82
CA GLY A 73 -4.38 -2.14 -6.11
C GLY A 73 -4.77 -3.37 -6.95
N TRP A 74 -5.96 -3.37 -7.54
CA TRP A 74 -6.44 -4.42 -8.44
C TRP A 74 -5.59 -4.52 -9.71
N LEU A 75 -5.17 -3.37 -10.27
CA LEU A 75 -4.25 -3.35 -11.40
C LEU A 75 -2.91 -4.03 -11.03
N LEU A 76 -2.33 -3.67 -9.88
CA LEU A 76 -1.07 -4.25 -9.41
C LEU A 76 -1.18 -5.75 -9.11
N LEU A 77 -2.35 -6.23 -8.65
CA LEU A 77 -2.63 -7.65 -8.45
C LEU A 77 -2.49 -8.46 -9.75
N LEU A 78 -2.86 -7.86 -10.87
CA LEU A 78 -2.69 -8.49 -12.19
C LEU A 78 -1.25 -8.31 -12.68
N LEU A 79 -0.68 -7.11 -12.56
CA LEU A 79 0.63 -6.81 -13.14
C LEU A 79 1.78 -7.56 -12.46
N LEU A 80 1.82 -7.65 -11.13
CA LEU A 80 2.95 -8.25 -10.41
C LEU A 80 3.13 -9.75 -10.68
N PRO A 81 2.09 -10.60 -10.57
CA PRO A 81 2.22 -12.03 -10.88
C PRO A 81 2.52 -12.28 -12.36
N ASN A 82 1.94 -11.49 -13.28
CA ASN A 82 2.25 -11.60 -14.71
C ASN A 82 3.71 -11.24 -15.00
N LEU A 83 4.24 -10.21 -14.35
CA LEU A 83 5.64 -9.81 -14.48
C LEU A 83 6.58 -10.85 -13.88
N ALA A 84 6.23 -11.40 -12.72
CA ALA A 84 6.96 -12.53 -12.14
C ALA A 84 6.94 -13.71 -13.12
N LEU A 85 5.78 -14.09 -13.65
CA LEU A 85 5.68 -15.19 -14.59
C LEU A 85 6.51 -14.97 -15.87
N TRP A 86 6.42 -13.78 -16.48
CA TRP A 86 7.19 -13.45 -17.67
C TRP A 86 8.69 -13.53 -17.38
N GLN A 87 9.17 -12.86 -16.33
CA GLN A 87 10.58 -12.93 -15.96
C GLN A 87 11.01 -14.37 -15.60
N GLY A 88 10.13 -15.17 -15.01
CA GLY A 88 10.35 -16.60 -14.73
C GLY A 88 10.53 -17.44 -16.00
N ILE A 89 9.75 -17.18 -17.05
CA ILE A 89 9.86 -17.83 -18.36
C ILE A 89 11.16 -17.43 -19.07
N GLU A 90 11.55 -16.15 -19.03
CA GLU A 90 12.85 -15.73 -19.60
C GLU A 90 14.01 -16.41 -18.86
N ARG A 91 13.90 -16.46 -17.53
CA ARG A 91 14.90 -17.03 -16.64
C ARG A 91 15.03 -18.54 -16.74
N SER A 92 13.98 -19.27 -17.15
CA SER A 92 14.05 -20.71 -17.41
C SER A 92 14.82 -21.02 -18.69
N ARG A 93 14.89 -20.08 -19.64
CA ARG A 93 15.69 -20.18 -20.86
C ARG A 93 17.14 -19.75 -20.61
N ASP A 94 17.35 -18.57 -20.01
CA ASP A 94 18.67 -18.06 -19.66
C ASP A 94 18.60 -17.33 -18.31
N ARG A 95 19.24 -17.94 -17.31
CA ARG A 95 19.20 -17.44 -15.93
C ARG A 95 20.00 -16.15 -15.72
N THR A 96 20.84 -15.80 -16.68
CA THR A 96 21.82 -14.70 -16.59
C THR A 96 21.41 -13.45 -17.35
N ARG A 97 20.37 -13.54 -18.19
CA ARG A 97 19.84 -12.41 -18.95
C ARG A 97 18.47 -11.98 -18.42
N ILE A 98 18.29 -10.66 -18.34
CA ILE A 98 16.99 -10.03 -18.16
C ILE A 98 16.75 -9.22 -19.44
N SER A 99 15.60 -9.41 -20.10
CA SER A 99 15.30 -8.61 -21.27
C SER A 99 15.11 -7.13 -20.90
N LYS A 100 15.48 -6.23 -21.80
CA LYS A 100 15.25 -4.80 -21.61
C LYS A 100 13.75 -4.49 -21.44
N GLY A 101 12.88 -5.30 -22.06
CA GLY A 101 11.42 -5.20 -21.93
C GLY A 101 10.94 -5.49 -20.51
N VAL A 102 11.40 -6.60 -19.90
CA VAL A 102 11.09 -6.93 -18.50
C VAL A 102 11.58 -5.83 -17.56
N LEU A 103 12.80 -5.33 -17.76
CA LEU A 103 13.34 -4.26 -16.92
C LEU A 103 12.54 -2.95 -17.02
N ALA A 104 12.17 -2.55 -18.24
CA ALA A 104 11.34 -1.36 -18.46
C ALA A 104 9.94 -1.52 -17.84
N PHE A 105 9.33 -2.70 -17.97
CA PHE A 105 8.03 -2.99 -17.36
C PHE A 105 8.11 -3.00 -15.82
N LYS A 106 9.18 -3.55 -15.24
CA LYS A 106 9.45 -3.46 -13.79
C LYS A 106 9.56 -2.01 -13.32
N ALA A 107 10.22 -1.15 -14.09
CA ALA A 107 10.30 0.28 -13.75
C ALA A 107 8.92 0.94 -13.72
N ILE A 108 8.04 0.63 -14.68
CA ILE A 108 6.65 1.13 -14.70
C ILE A 108 5.88 0.64 -13.46
N VAL A 109 6.03 -0.64 -13.11
CA VAL A 109 5.38 -1.20 -11.91
C VAL A 109 5.90 -0.54 -10.63
N VAL A 110 7.20 -0.23 -10.53
CA VAL A 110 7.75 0.52 -9.40
C VAL A 110 7.09 1.89 -9.28
N VAL A 111 6.93 2.62 -10.38
CA VAL A 111 6.23 3.92 -10.37
C VAL A 111 4.78 3.79 -9.89
N LEU A 112 4.06 2.77 -10.37
CA LEU A 112 2.68 2.48 -9.93
C LEU A 112 2.61 2.15 -8.44
N VAL A 113 3.57 1.38 -7.93
CA VAL A 113 3.65 1.04 -6.50
C VAL A 113 3.95 2.28 -5.64
N CYS A 114 4.81 3.19 -6.11
CA CYS A 114 5.04 4.47 -5.44
C CYS A 114 3.76 5.33 -5.44
N TYR A 115 3.01 5.37 -6.54
CA TYR A 115 1.74 6.06 -6.60
C TYR A 115 0.71 5.44 -5.62
N GLN A 116 0.66 4.11 -5.53
CA GLN A 116 -0.18 3.40 -4.57
C GLN A 116 0.17 3.75 -3.12
N PHE A 117 1.46 3.87 -2.80
CA PHE A 117 1.94 4.33 -1.50
C PHE A 117 1.45 5.76 -1.19
N LEU A 118 1.59 6.69 -2.14
CA LEU A 118 1.13 8.07 -1.95
C LEU A 118 -0.37 8.12 -1.66
N LEU A 119 -1.20 7.41 -2.43
CA LEU A 119 -2.64 7.32 -2.16
C LEU A 119 -2.94 6.74 -0.78
N GLY A 120 -2.22 5.68 -0.38
CA GLY A 120 -2.30 5.08 0.96
C GLY A 120 -1.99 6.08 2.08
N THR A 121 -0.89 6.83 1.94
CA THR A 121 -0.50 7.83 2.93
C THR A 121 -1.50 8.99 3.03
N THR A 122 -2.09 9.43 1.91
CA THR A 122 -3.13 10.47 1.91
C THR A 122 -4.37 10.00 2.67
N MET A 123 -4.79 8.75 2.50
CA MET A 123 -5.93 8.17 3.24
C MET A 123 -5.69 8.13 4.75
N TYR A 124 -4.46 7.89 5.17
CA TYR A 124 -4.08 7.92 6.58
C TYR A 124 -3.99 9.34 7.15
N TRP A 125 -3.21 10.22 6.51
CA TRP A 125 -2.88 11.54 7.07
C TRP A 125 -3.93 12.62 6.81
N VAL A 126 -4.59 12.59 5.66
CA VAL A 126 -5.57 13.63 5.27
C VAL A 126 -6.98 13.22 5.69
N TYR A 127 -7.33 11.96 5.47
CA TYR A 127 -8.69 11.48 5.71
C TYR A 127 -8.87 10.72 7.03
N GLY A 128 -7.79 10.49 7.79
CA GLY A 128 -7.86 10.03 9.17
C GLY A 128 -8.51 8.66 9.37
N ILE A 129 -8.57 7.83 8.32
CA ILE A 129 -9.35 6.56 8.28
C ILE A 129 -8.97 5.59 9.42
N HIS A 130 -7.77 5.70 10.00
CA HIS A 130 -7.31 4.89 11.14
C HIS A 130 -7.23 5.61 12.50
N VAL A 131 -7.48 6.93 12.56
CA VAL A 131 -7.37 7.73 13.80
C VAL A 131 -8.72 8.23 14.34
N GLU A 132 -9.72 8.40 13.47
CA GLU A 132 -11.09 8.78 13.84
C GLU A 132 -11.87 7.73 14.66
N PRO A 133 -11.75 6.41 14.42
CA PRO A 133 -12.51 5.42 15.19
C PRO A 133 -12.15 5.42 16.68
N VAL A 134 -10.86 5.65 17.00
CA VAL A 134 -10.38 5.73 18.39
C VAL A 134 -10.83 7.03 19.04
N ALA A 135 -10.78 8.16 18.34
CA ALA A 135 -11.22 9.45 18.88
C ALA A 135 -12.72 9.46 19.19
N THR A 136 -13.53 8.81 18.37
CA THR A 136 -14.99 8.75 18.54
C THR A 136 -15.38 7.73 19.63
N ALA A 137 -14.70 6.60 19.72
CA ALA A 137 -14.87 5.64 20.82
C ALA A 137 -14.48 6.26 22.18
N SER A 138 -13.35 6.97 22.25
CA SER A 138 -12.94 7.68 23.47
C SER A 138 -13.87 8.84 23.84
N ARG A 139 -14.52 9.51 22.87
CA ARG A 139 -15.56 10.51 23.16
C ARG A 139 -16.88 9.88 23.60
N ALA A 140 -17.24 8.71 23.08
CA ALA A 140 -18.44 7.99 23.50
C ALA A 140 -18.28 7.36 24.90
N GLU A 141 -17.06 7.03 25.31
CA GLU A 141 -16.74 6.53 26.67
C GLU A 141 -16.61 7.64 27.73
N LEU A 142 -16.56 8.91 27.33
CA LEU A 142 -16.66 10.04 28.25
C LEU A 142 -18.15 10.43 28.39
N PRO A 143 -18.87 9.99 29.44
CA PRO A 143 -20.18 10.55 29.72
C PRO A 143 -20.03 12.06 29.89
N ASP A 144 -20.95 12.82 29.28
CA ASP A 144 -20.99 14.27 29.25
C ASP A 144 -20.65 14.90 30.62
N ALA A 145 -19.37 15.18 30.87
CA ALA A 145 -18.90 15.93 32.03
C ALA A 145 -19.17 17.44 31.84
N GLY A 146 -20.33 17.77 31.28
CA GLY A 146 -20.75 19.11 30.88
C GLY A 146 -22.15 19.53 31.37
N ALA A 147 -22.85 18.69 32.13
CA ALA A 147 -24.11 19.07 32.78
C ALA A 147 -23.85 19.74 34.15
N GLY A 148 -23.20 20.89 34.13
CA GLY A 148 -22.82 21.62 35.34
C GLY A 148 -22.50 23.09 35.07
N ARG A 149 -23.37 23.81 34.36
CA ARG A 149 -23.31 25.27 34.33
C ARG A 149 -24.23 25.82 35.43
N PRO A 150 -23.72 26.40 36.53
CA PRO A 150 -24.58 27.11 37.46
C PRO A 150 -25.21 28.32 36.74
N ASN A 151 -26.53 28.42 36.84
CA ASN A 151 -27.33 29.47 36.27
C ASN A 151 -27.01 30.81 36.97
N LEU A 152 -26.22 31.66 36.32
CA LEU A 152 -25.95 33.03 36.76
C LEU A 152 -27.03 33.98 36.22
N THR A 153 -28.26 33.79 36.66
CA THR A 153 -29.29 34.84 36.60
C THR A 153 -29.69 35.19 38.01
N GLY A 154 -28.98 36.17 38.57
CA GLY A 154 -29.44 36.90 39.73
C GLY A 154 -30.56 37.85 39.29
N GLU A 155 -31.80 37.48 39.54
CA GLU A 155 -32.87 38.46 39.70
C GLU A 155 -33.23 38.51 41.18
N VAL A 156 -32.82 39.62 41.81
CA VAL A 156 -33.34 40.10 43.08
C VAL A 156 -34.44 41.08 42.74
N ARG A 157 -35.71 40.65 42.82
CA ARG A 157 -36.81 41.49 43.31
C ARG A 157 -38.02 40.68 43.69
#